data_AF-A0A1A3B4Q9-F1
#
_entry.id   AF-A0A1A3B4Q9-F1
#
_cell.length_a   1.000
_cell.length_b   1.000
_cell.length_c   1.000
_cell.angle_alpha   90.00
_cell.angle_beta   90.00
_cell.angle_gamma   90.00
#
_symmetry.space_group_name_H-M   'P 1'
#
loop_
_entity.id
_entity.type
_entity.pdbx_description
1 polymer ?
#
loop_
_entity_poly.entity_id
_entity_poly.type
_entity_poly.pdbx_seq_one_letter_code
_entity_poly.pdbx_strand_id
1 'polypeptide(L)'
;MVAAGCAVVASCSATVDPPAATPTTSSSTSSTTANAAPAPPPVTGPLERDWKSYGGTAYVGCPEKFVERKSALEDIRPKVFDTKTGQYVVPGVPTVPAGETLSGSICALAGTADNMRVVYVVTTTKAAQGSQPEVTKATAYAFDLKTSQPLVTKELAPPTPDLKLTAANEWGLAATATGVAWVNAFTDGHSAASPPRTVILSGTDLSMMWNDPQPGRVWQDVLSFQRNTDAAKASGAELRRPSGEAIYQDNDIWTVDGELSDGPDALVKITHWDSYNPPVVSTMFYDLNAKSLIKVGDSDRISGGGLSATLSDGKLFVDALKSDNSQFGFGVWNLHTQHWDLLKTRDDAKKMSIAKLAYFQDHLYITNVGNTYAVLALPAPDPVATTWSVRPFARISGWTLVCRGENAAALNGDCKDIVMVQDQDGHFPGPWF
;
A
#
# COMPACT_ATOMS: atom_id res chain seq x y z
N MET A 1 -23.96 71.30 33.79
CA MET A 1 -25.13 70.48 34.20
C MET A 1 -24.78 69.04 33.86
N VAL A 2 -24.60 68.05 34.74
CA VAL A 2 -24.82 67.75 36.17
C VAL A 2 -23.76 66.66 36.48
N ALA A 3 -22.73 66.82 37.33
CA ALA A 3 -22.61 66.72 38.79
C ALA A 3 -22.88 65.33 39.44
N ALA A 4 -21.82 64.67 39.94
CA ALA A 4 -21.72 63.82 41.16
C ALA A 4 -20.27 63.28 41.22
N GLY A 5 -19.50 63.19 42.33
CA GLY A 5 -19.70 63.39 43.76
C GLY A 5 -18.68 62.50 44.49
N CYS A 6 -17.78 63.09 45.27
CA CYS A 6 -16.55 62.53 45.87
C CYS A 6 -16.75 61.55 47.05
N ALA A 7 -15.78 60.66 47.29
CA ALA A 7 -15.36 60.26 48.64
C ALA A 7 -13.86 59.87 48.66
N VAL A 8 -13.10 60.58 49.50
CA VAL A 8 -11.66 60.40 49.79
C VAL A 8 -11.54 59.81 51.19
N VAL A 9 -10.68 58.80 51.39
CA VAL A 9 -10.05 58.55 52.69
C VAL A 9 -8.57 58.23 52.47
N ALA A 10 -7.73 59.03 53.12
CA ALA A 10 -6.28 58.96 53.11
C ALA A 10 -5.77 57.95 54.15
N SER A 11 -4.57 57.40 53.93
CA SER A 11 -3.57 57.22 54.98
C SER A 11 -2.18 57.01 54.39
N CYS A 12 -1.26 57.88 54.80
CA CYS A 12 0.18 57.77 54.60
C CYS A 12 0.77 56.68 55.49
N SER A 13 1.92 56.09 55.10
CA SER A 13 3.07 55.95 56.00
C SER A 13 4.35 55.47 55.28
N ALA A 14 5.39 56.27 55.51
CA ALA A 14 6.85 56.09 55.50
C ALA A 14 7.50 54.74 55.15
N THR A 15 8.59 54.86 54.39
CA THR A 15 9.70 53.94 54.13
C THR A 15 10.60 53.71 55.35
N VAL A 16 10.91 52.44 55.70
CA VAL A 16 12.19 51.96 56.28
C VAL A 16 12.37 50.46 55.94
N ASP A 17 13.58 50.08 55.52
CA ASP A 17 13.97 48.75 55.01
C ASP A 17 13.85 47.57 56.00
N PRO A 18 13.52 46.35 55.52
CA PRO A 18 13.59 45.14 56.32
C PRO A 18 15.02 44.57 56.44
N PRO A 19 15.36 43.94 57.57
CA PRO A 19 16.70 43.47 57.88
C PRO A 19 17.06 42.17 57.13
N ALA A 20 18.37 41.96 56.97
CA ALA A 20 18.95 40.77 56.38
C ALA A 20 18.57 39.49 57.15
N ALA A 21 18.09 38.47 56.42
CA ALA A 21 17.90 37.12 56.93
C ALA A 21 18.87 36.15 56.27
N THR A 22 19.66 35.47 57.09
CA THR A 22 20.47 34.29 56.75
C THR A 22 20.44 33.37 57.99
N PRO A 23 20.77 32.08 57.86
CA PRO A 23 19.88 31.01 57.45
C PRO A 23 19.69 29.98 58.59
N THR A 24 18.60 29.21 58.61
CA THR A 24 18.69 27.84 59.13
C THR A 24 17.70 26.88 58.49
N THR A 25 18.29 25.79 58.02
CA THR A 25 17.74 24.56 57.43
C THR A 25 16.50 23.99 58.12
N SER A 26 15.52 23.61 57.30
CA SER A 26 14.61 22.51 57.59
C SER A 26 14.46 21.68 56.30
N SER A 27 15.02 20.47 56.33
CA SER A 27 14.98 19.52 55.23
C SER A 27 13.54 19.05 55.01
N SER A 28 12.89 19.54 53.97
CA SER A 28 11.73 18.89 53.36
C SER A 28 12.22 18.13 52.13
N THR A 29 12.16 16.80 52.19
CA THR A 29 12.34 15.88 51.06
C THR A 29 11.35 16.26 49.94
N SER A 30 11.84 17.00 48.96
CA SER A 30 11.20 17.15 47.66
C SER A 30 11.38 15.84 46.90
N SER A 31 10.30 15.10 46.70
CA SER A 31 10.26 14.03 45.71
C SER A 31 10.40 14.65 44.33
N THR A 32 11.64 14.75 43.83
CA THR A 32 11.88 14.91 42.41
C THR A 32 11.41 13.64 41.72
N THR A 33 10.15 13.62 41.26
CA THR A 33 9.75 12.77 40.15
C THR A 33 10.58 13.22 38.95
N ALA A 34 11.70 12.54 38.72
CA ALA A 34 12.35 12.57 37.42
C ALA A 34 11.29 12.15 36.41
N ASN A 35 10.88 13.06 35.52
CA ASN A 35 10.14 12.68 34.33
C ASN A 35 11.02 11.69 33.57
N ALA A 36 10.72 10.40 33.72
CA ALA A 36 11.32 9.38 32.89
C ALA A 36 11.00 9.74 31.44
N ALA A 37 12.03 9.76 30.59
CA ALA A 37 11.83 9.92 29.15
C ALA A 37 10.82 8.86 28.68
N PRO A 38 9.91 9.19 27.73
CA PRO A 38 8.97 8.22 27.18
C PRO A 38 9.71 6.95 26.74
N ALA A 39 9.13 5.79 27.02
CA ALA A 39 9.69 4.53 26.52
C ALA A 39 9.79 4.58 24.99
N PRO A 40 10.85 4.02 24.39
CA PRO A 40 10.98 4.01 22.94
C PRO A 40 9.79 3.26 22.31
N PRO A 41 9.34 3.69 21.12
CA PRO A 41 8.24 3.04 20.42
C PRO A 41 8.57 1.57 20.17
N PRO A 42 7.60 0.65 20.32
CA PRO A 42 7.78 -0.75 19.94
C PRO A 42 8.22 -0.90 18.49
N VAL A 43 9.15 -1.82 18.25
CA VAL A 43 9.68 -2.15 16.92
C VAL A 43 9.64 -3.65 16.75
N THR A 44 9.18 -4.11 15.58
CA THR A 44 9.18 -5.54 15.25
C THR A 44 10.58 -6.04 14.86
N GLY A 45 10.73 -7.37 14.78
CA GLY A 45 11.83 -7.95 14.01
C GLY A 45 11.72 -7.59 12.52
N PRO A 46 12.78 -7.85 11.72
CA PRO A 46 12.75 -7.69 10.28
C PRO A 46 11.63 -8.51 9.64
N LEU A 47 10.97 -7.94 8.63
CA LEU A 47 9.99 -8.62 7.80
C LEU A 47 10.66 -9.72 6.96
N GLU A 48 9.91 -10.79 6.71
CA GLU A 48 10.32 -11.83 5.77
C GLU A 48 10.35 -11.27 4.33
N ARG A 49 11.15 -11.86 3.45
CA ARG A 49 11.42 -11.30 2.11
C ARG A 49 10.19 -11.21 1.22
N ASP A 50 9.22 -12.10 1.40
CA ASP A 50 7.98 -12.19 0.61
C ASP A 50 6.81 -11.39 1.22
N TRP A 51 7.10 -10.45 2.13
CA TRP A 51 6.08 -9.62 2.75
C TRP A 51 5.29 -8.80 1.73
N LYS A 52 4.04 -8.54 2.07
CA LYS A 52 3.08 -7.74 1.32
C LYS A 52 2.24 -6.92 2.30
N SER A 53 1.59 -5.88 1.81
CA SER A 53 0.61 -5.09 2.57
C SER A 53 -0.77 -5.16 1.92
N TYR A 54 -1.81 -5.24 2.76
CA TYR A 54 -3.21 -5.20 2.33
C TYR A 54 -4.08 -4.77 3.51
N GLY A 55 -5.13 -3.98 3.26
CA GLY A 55 -6.16 -3.66 4.25
C GLY A 55 -5.61 -3.05 5.54
N GLY A 56 -4.50 -2.31 5.44
CA GLY A 56 -3.82 -1.71 6.59
C GLY A 56 -3.13 -2.71 7.52
N THR A 57 -2.70 -3.88 7.02
CA THR A 57 -1.81 -4.85 7.69
C THR A 57 -0.67 -5.30 6.77
N ALA A 58 0.37 -5.93 7.35
CA ALA A 58 1.40 -6.68 6.64
C ALA A 58 1.14 -8.19 6.74
N TYR A 59 1.47 -8.94 5.69
CA TYR A 59 1.38 -10.39 5.68
C TYR A 59 2.48 -11.02 4.83
N VAL A 60 2.75 -12.30 5.09
CA VAL A 60 3.74 -13.14 4.37
C VAL A 60 3.12 -14.50 4.07
N GLY A 61 3.78 -15.33 3.24
CA GLY A 61 3.43 -16.74 3.09
C GLY A 61 2.23 -17.03 2.18
N CYS A 62 1.71 -16.02 1.47
CA CYS A 62 0.72 -16.19 0.40
C CYS A 62 1.35 -15.92 -0.97
N PRO A 63 1.51 -16.94 -1.84
CA PRO A 63 2.11 -16.77 -3.16
C PRO A 63 1.16 -16.04 -4.11
N GLU A 64 1.71 -15.28 -5.07
CA GLU A 64 0.90 -14.59 -6.10
C GLU A 64 0.37 -15.54 -7.17
N LYS A 65 1.06 -16.67 -7.35
CA LYS A 65 0.76 -17.70 -8.34
C LYS A 65 0.48 -19.01 -7.66
N PHE A 66 -0.26 -19.86 -8.37
CA PHE A 66 -0.61 -21.17 -7.88
C PHE A 66 0.63 -22.05 -7.68
N VAL A 67 0.67 -22.74 -6.54
CA VAL A 67 1.76 -23.65 -6.17
C VAL A 67 1.29 -25.07 -6.46
N GLU A 68 1.68 -25.60 -7.62
CA GLU A 68 1.27 -26.93 -8.10
C GLU A 68 2.19 -28.04 -7.53
N ARG A 69 1.88 -28.51 -6.31
CA ARG A 69 2.55 -29.65 -5.67
C ARG A 69 1.74 -30.22 -4.51
N LYS A 70 2.01 -31.49 -4.18
CA LYS A 70 1.35 -32.22 -3.08
C LYS A 70 1.67 -31.67 -1.68
N SER A 71 2.72 -30.86 -1.54
CA SER A 71 3.10 -30.17 -0.29
C SER A 71 2.60 -28.73 -0.26
N ALA A 72 1.75 -28.26 -1.20
CA ALA A 72 1.42 -26.84 -1.31
C ALA A 72 0.82 -26.27 -0.01
N LEU A 73 -0.02 -27.04 0.69
CA LEU A 73 -0.58 -26.65 1.98
C LEU A 73 0.42 -26.78 3.15
N GLU A 74 1.63 -27.27 2.91
CA GLU A 74 2.76 -27.24 3.86
C GLU A 74 3.64 -26.00 3.63
N ASP A 75 3.76 -25.60 2.38
CA ASP A 75 4.57 -24.46 1.95
C ASP A 75 3.85 -23.12 2.10
N ILE A 76 2.52 -23.11 1.93
CA ILE A 76 1.69 -21.93 2.11
C ILE A 76 1.41 -21.78 3.61
N ARG A 77 2.13 -20.84 4.22
CA ARG A 77 2.14 -20.56 5.67
C ARG A 77 1.87 -19.09 5.91
N PRO A 78 0.62 -18.64 5.69
CA PRO A 78 0.32 -17.23 5.86
C PRO A 78 0.55 -16.81 7.30
N LYS A 79 1.14 -15.63 7.48
CA LYS A 79 1.19 -14.95 8.77
C LYS A 79 0.69 -13.54 8.54
N VAL A 80 -0.25 -13.09 9.34
CA VAL A 80 -0.85 -11.75 9.25
C VAL A 80 -0.50 -10.98 10.50
N PHE A 81 -0.01 -9.76 10.33
CA PHE A 81 0.35 -8.90 11.45
C PHE A 81 -0.93 -8.33 12.10
N ASP A 82 -1.17 -8.66 13.35
CA ASP A 82 -2.23 -8.02 14.13
C ASP A 82 -1.72 -6.70 14.67
N THR A 83 -2.17 -5.61 14.07
CA THR A 83 -1.75 -4.24 14.41
C THR A 83 -2.16 -3.82 15.82
N LYS A 84 -3.17 -4.48 16.43
CA LYS A 84 -3.62 -4.18 17.80
C LYS A 84 -2.70 -4.79 18.84
N THR A 85 -2.16 -5.98 18.58
CA THR A 85 -1.28 -6.70 19.51
C THR A 85 0.21 -6.54 19.17
N GLY A 86 0.54 -6.12 17.95
CA GLY A 86 1.90 -6.02 17.45
C GLY A 86 2.55 -7.39 17.20
N GLN A 87 1.76 -8.43 16.97
CA GLN A 87 2.22 -9.81 16.81
C GLN A 87 1.71 -10.42 15.50
N TYR A 88 2.44 -11.41 14.98
CA TYR A 88 1.97 -12.21 13.85
C TYR A 88 1.00 -13.30 14.31
N VAL A 89 -0.12 -13.40 13.61
CA VAL A 89 -1.12 -14.44 13.79
C VAL A 89 -1.05 -15.41 12.62
N VAL A 90 -1.15 -16.70 12.91
CA VAL A 90 -1.13 -17.78 11.92
C VAL A 90 -2.56 -18.31 11.79
N PRO A 91 -3.26 -18.05 10.67
CA PRO A 91 -4.60 -18.57 10.44
C PRO A 91 -4.55 -20.10 10.21
N GLY A 92 -5.71 -20.74 10.31
CA GLY A 92 -5.86 -22.15 9.94
C GLY A 92 -5.51 -22.41 8.48
N VAL A 93 -5.19 -23.67 8.17
CA VAL A 93 -4.96 -24.15 6.81
C VAL A 93 -6.04 -25.17 6.42
N PRO A 94 -6.47 -25.23 5.15
CA PRO A 94 -7.42 -26.22 4.68
C PRO A 94 -6.99 -27.66 4.97
N THR A 95 -7.96 -28.54 5.21
CA THR A 95 -7.72 -29.99 5.33
C THR A 95 -8.13 -30.66 4.02
N VAL A 96 -7.29 -31.56 3.52
CA VAL A 96 -7.59 -32.34 2.30
C VAL A 96 -8.68 -33.37 2.63
N PRO A 97 -9.81 -33.40 1.88
CA PRO A 97 -10.86 -34.39 2.10
C PRO A 97 -10.36 -35.83 1.99
N ALA A 98 -10.95 -36.72 2.79
CA ALA A 98 -10.59 -38.13 2.78
C ALA A 98 -10.78 -38.76 1.38
N GLY A 99 -9.78 -39.49 0.91
CA GLY A 99 -9.79 -40.13 -0.41
C GLY A 99 -9.43 -39.21 -1.58
N GLU A 100 -9.08 -37.95 -1.33
CA GLU A 100 -8.56 -37.03 -2.34
C GLU A 100 -7.06 -36.74 -2.10
N THR A 101 -6.33 -36.40 -3.15
CA THR A 101 -4.93 -36.00 -3.09
C THR A 101 -4.80 -34.52 -3.44
N LEU A 102 -4.06 -33.75 -2.63
CA LEU A 102 -3.72 -32.36 -2.94
C LEU A 102 -2.88 -32.28 -4.22
N SER A 103 -3.28 -31.43 -5.16
CA SER A 103 -2.49 -31.12 -6.37
C SER A 103 -1.90 -29.71 -6.34
N GLY A 104 -2.45 -28.79 -5.54
CA GLY A 104 -1.82 -27.50 -5.30
C GLY A 104 -2.71 -26.53 -4.53
N SER A 105 -2.18 -25.33 -4.27
CA SER A 105 -2.93 -24.28 -3.60
C SER A 105 -2.36 -22.88 -3.88
N ILE A 106 -3.16 -21.86 -3.60
CA ILE A 106 -2.82 -20.44 -3.57
C ILE A 106 -3.61 -19.77 -2.45
N CYS A 107 -3.13 -18.65 -1.90
CA CYS A 107 -3.92 -17.84 -0.98
C CYS A 107 -3.76 -16.33 -1.20
N ALA A 108 -4.75 -15.59 -0.72
CA ALA A 108 -4.76 -14.14 -0.64
C ALA A 108 -5.53 -13.70 0.61
N LEU A 109 -5.27 -12.48 1.07
CA LEU A 109 -6.11 -11.87 2.10
C LEU A 109 -7.43 -11.37 1.49
N ALA A 110 -8.44 -11.18 2.33
CA ALA A 110 -9.70 -10.56 1.97
C ALA A 110 -10.32 -9.85 3.17
N GLY A 111 -11.12 -8.82 2.90
CA GLY A 111 -11.87 -8.08 3.91
C GLY A 111 -11.17 -6.80 4.36
N THR A 112 -11.58 -6.28 5.51
CA THR A 112 -11.07 -5.05 6.12
C THR A 112 -10.26 -5.38 7.37
N ALA A 113 -9.60 -4.37 7.94
CA ALA A 113 -8.79 -4.52 9.16
C ALA A 113 -9.55 -5.21 10.32
N ASP A 114 -10.87 -5.01 10.45
CA ASP A 114 -11.66 -5.56 11.54
C ASP A 114 -12.20 -6.99 11.27
N ASN A 115 -12.28 -7.41 10.01
CA ASN A 115 -12.83 -8.71 9.63
C ASN A 115 -11.94 -9.49 8.66
N MET A 116 -10.63 -9.26 8.73
CA MET A 116 -9.61 -9.83 7.87
C MET A 116 -9.68 -11.36 7.82
N ARG A 117 -9.54 -11.90 6.60
CA ARG A 117 -9.59 -13.33 6.31
C ARG A 117 -8.44 -13.73 5.40
N VAL A 118 -8.08 -15.00 5.45
CA VAL A 118 -7.26 -15.64 4.41
C VAL A 118 -8.15 -16.55 3.59
N VAL A 119 -8.17 -16.31 2.29
CA VAL A 119 -8.86 -17.15 1.31
C VAL A 119 -7.84 -18.03 0.63
N TYR A 120 -8.05 -19.34 0.71
CA TYR A 120 -7.29 -20.35 -0.02
C TYR A 120 -8.11 -20.84 -1.20
N VAL A 121 -7.46 -21.05 -2.34
CA VAL A 121 -7.98 -21.92 -3.40
C VAL A 121 -7.10 -23.16 -3.44
N VAL A 122 -7.72 -24.33 -3.35
CA VAL A 122 -7.05 -25.62 -3.27
C VAL A 122 -7.54 -26.49 -4.40
N THR A 123 -6.61 -27.15 -5.10
CA THR A 123 -6.99 -28.20 -6.04
C THR A 123 -6.73 -29.57 -5.45
N THR A 124 -7.71 -30.45 -5.60
CA THR A 124 -7.60 -31.86 -5.20
C THR A 124 -7.97 -32.76 -6.37
N THR A 125 -7.40 -33.95 -6.38
CA THR A 125 -7.68 -34.98 -7.38
C THR A 125 -8.16 -36.23 -6.67
N LYS A 126 -9.31 -36.75 -7.11
CA LYS A 126 -9.81 -38.07 -6.72
C LYS A 126 -9.52 -39.05 -7.84
N ALA A 127 -8.70 -40.06 -7.55
CA ALA A 127 -8.33 -41.07 -8.52
C ALA A 127 -9.57 -41.84 -9.03
N ALA A 128 -9.51 -42.29 -10.29
CA ALA A 128 -10.55 -43.11 -10.89
C ALA A 128 -10.77 -44.40 -10.06
N GLN A 129 -12.04 -44.73 -9.78
CA GLN A 129 -12.44 -45.93 -9.06
C GLN A 129 -13.56 -46.65 -9.82
N GLY A 130 -13.26 -47.85 -10.32
CA GLY A 130 -14.21 -48.63 -11.12
C GLY A 130 -14.58 -47.90 -12.42
N SER A 131 -15.86 -47.62 -12.63
CA SER A 131 -16.37 -46.87 -13.78
C SER A 131 -16.35 -45.35 -13.60
N GLN A 132 -15.96 -44.84 -12.41
CA GLN A 132 -15.87 -43.40 -12.18
C GLN A 132 -14.55 -42.84 -12.72
N PRO A 133 -14.59 -41.78 -13.55
CA PRO A 133 -13.38 -41.14 -14.04
C PRO A 133 -12.62 -40.43 -12.90
N GLU A 134 -11.36 -40.10 -13.17
CA GLU A 134 -10.60 -39.18 -12.32
C GLU A 134 -11.27 -37.80 -12.32
N VAL A 135 -11.39 -37.19 -11.14
CA VAL A 135 -12.03 -35.88 -10.97
C VAL A 135 -11.09 -34.94 -10.24
N THR A 136 -10.80 -33.80 -10.87
CA THR A 136 -10.10 -32.68 -10.26
C THR A 136 -11.12 -31.64 -9.81
N LYS A 137 -10.97 -31.15 -8.58
CA LYS A 137 -11.83 -30.11 -7.99
C LYS A 137 -11.00 -28.91 -7.60
N ALA A 138 -11.58 -27.71 -7.72
CA ALA A 138 -11.07 -26.50 -7.10
C ALA A 138 -12.03 -26.11 -5.97
N THR A 139 -11.50 -25.95 -4.75
CA THR A 139 -12.28 -25.57 -3.56
C THR A 139 -11.70 -24.32 -2.94
N ALA A 140 -12.55 -23.32 -2.70
CA ALA A 140 -12.21 -22.14 -1.92
C ALA A 140 -12.53 -22.33 -0.44
N TYR A 141 -11.65 -21.84 0.42
CA TYR A 141 -11.84 -21.82 1.88
C TYR A 141 -11.54 -20.41 2.39
N ALA A 142 -12.39 -19.88 3.26
CA ALA A 142 -12.12 -18.63 3.98
C ALA A 142 -11.89 -18.93 5.46
N PHE A 143 -10.73 -18.55 5.99
CA PHE A 143 -10.39 -18.63 7.41
C PHE A 143 -10.34 -17.22 7.99
N ASP A 144 -10.89 -17.02 9.19
CA ASP A 144 -10.54 -15.84 9.97
C ASP A 144 -9.15 -15.99 10.62
N LEU A 145 -8.70 -14.94 11.27
CA LEU A 145 -7.42 -14.94 11.98
C LEU A 145 -7.53 -15.49 13.40
N LYS A 146 -8.72 -15.86 13.88
CA LYS A 146 -8.96 -16.17 15.31
C LYS A 146 -9.20 -17.65 15.54
N THR A 147 -9.83 -18.31 14.59
CA THR A 147 -10.23 -19.70 14.63
C THR A 147 -9.40 -20.49 13.64
N SER A 148 -9.05 -21.72 14.01
CA SER A 148 -8.34 -22.63 13.11
C SER A 148 -9.28 -23.42 12.20
N GLN A 149 -10.52 -22.94 11.99
CA GLN A 149 -11.54 -23.62 11.21
C GLN A 149 -12.00 -22.72 10.06
N PRO A 150 -12.39 -23.29 8.91
CA PRO A 150 -12.92 -22.49 7.81
C PRO A 150 -14.27 -21.90 8.20
N LEU A 151 -14.42 -20.59 8.04
CA LEU A 151 -15.71 -19.91 8.15
C LEU A 151 -16.64 -20.30 7.02
N VAL A 152 -16.08 -20.45 5.81
CA VAL A 152 -16.81 -20.79 4.60
C VAL A 152 -15.96 -21.73 3.76
N THR A 153 -16.59 -22.74 3.17
CA THR A 153 -15.99 -23.65 2.18
C THR A 153 -16.90 -23.72 0.98
N LYS A 154 -16.35 -23.62 -0.22
CA LYS A 154 -17.13 -23.66 -1.48
C LYS A 154 -16.36 -24.34 -2.60
N GLU A 155 -16.98 -25.37 -3.19
CA GLU A 155 -16.49 -25.92 -4.46
C GLU A 155 -16.73 -24.89 -5.58
N LEU A 156 -15.68 -24.59 -6.34
CA LEU A 156 -15.70 -23.57 -7.36
C LEU A 156 -16.08 -24.18 -8.71
N ALA A 157 -17.26 -23.81 -9.19
CA ALA A 157 -17.75 -24.19 -10.51
C ALA A 157 -17.51 -23.07 -11.54
N PRO A 158 -17.39 -23.42 -12.84
CA PRO A 158 -17.36 -22.43 -13.91
C PRO A 158 -18.57 -21.48 -13.86
N PRO A 159 -18.38 -20.18 -14.20
CA PRO A 159 -19.47 -19.20 -14.21
C PRO A 159 -20.67 -19.62 -15.07
N THR A 160 -20.39 -20.29 -16.20
CA THR A 160 -21.38 -20.77 -17.15
C THR A 160 -20.93 -22.13 -17.71
N PRO A 161 -21.87 -22.98 -18.22
CA PRO A 161 -21.55 -24.35 -18.63
C PRO A 161 -20.56 -24.48 -19.80
N ASP A 162 -20.41 -23.43 -20.61
CA ASP A 162 -19.46 -23.32 -21.71
C ASP A 162 -18.02 -23.04 -21.25
N LEU A 163 -17.85 -22.62 -20.00
CA LEU A 163 -16.54 -22.35 -19.41
C LEU A 163 -15.96 -23.58 -18.73
N LYS A 164 -14.64 -23.70 -18.81
CA LYS A 164 -13.84 -24.74 -18.15
C LYS A 164 -12.71 -24.10 -17.36
N LEU A 165 -12.26 -24.79 -16.32
CA LEU A 165 -11.04 -24.43 -15.61
C LEU A 165 -9.85 -24.51 -16.56
N THR A 166 -8.98 -23.51 -16.51
CA THR A 166 -7.68 -23.52 -17.17
C THR A 166 -6.67 -24.35 -16.37
N ALA A 167 -5.45 -24.49 -16.88
CA ALA A 167 -4.37 -25.12 -16.14
C ALA A 167 -4.05 -24.33 -14.86
N ALA A 168 -3.96 -25.02 -13.72
CA ALA A 168 -3.87 -24.36 -12.42
C ALA A 168 -2.58 -23.55 -12.23
N ASN A 169 -1.49 -23.94 -12.89
CA ASN A 169 -0.21 -23.24 -12.87
C ASN A 169 -0.25 -21.80 -13.45
N GLU A 170 -1.32 -21.45 -14.18
CA GLU A 170 -1.53 -20.09 -14.70
C GLU A 170 -2.39 -19.22 -13.78
N TRP A 171 -3.00 -19.79 -12.74
CA TRP A 171 -3.89 -19.06 -11.84
C TRP A 171 -3.13 -18.09 -10.94
N GLY A 172 -3.75 -16.93 -10.74
CA GLY A 172 -3.39 -15.96 -9.71
C GLY A 172 -4.55 -15.72 -8.75
N LEU A 173 -4.25 -15.33 -7.52
CA LEU A 173 -5.24 -14.94 -6.53
C LEU A 173 -4.78 -13.64 -5.89
N ALA A 174 -5.58 -12.59 -6.04
CA ALA A 174 -5.26 -11.27 -5.54
C ALA A 174 -6.35 -10.78 -4.60
N ALA A 175 -5.93 -10.11 -3.53
CA ALA A 175 -6.82 -9.54 -2.54
C ALA A 175 -7.54 -8.30 -3.10
N THR A 176 -8.83 -8.16 -2.81
CA THR A 176 -9.62 -6.97 -3.15
C THR A 176 -10.45 -6.51 -1.95
N ALA A 177 -10.89 -5.27 -1.90
CA ALA A 177 -11.67 -4.75 -0.77
C ALA A 177 -12.99 -5.49 -0.49
N THR A 178 -13.53 -6.21 -1.49
CA THR A 178 -14.79 -6.98 -1.37
C THR A 178 -14.58 -8.50 -1.34
N GLY A 179 -13.35 -8.99 -1.51
CA GLY A 179 -13.08 -10.41 -1.59
C GLY A 179 -11.74 -10.75 -2.23
N VAL A 180 -11.75 -11.66 -3.20
CA VAL A 180 -10.55 -12.03 -3.97
C VAL A 180 -10.83 -12.10 -5.46
N ALA A 181 -9.87 -11.69 -6.27
CA ALA A 181 -9.87 -11.89 -7.70
C ALA A 181 -9.10 -13.16 -8.03
N TRP A 182 -9.80 -14.14 -8.61
CA TRP A 182 -9.20 -15.34 -9.17
C TRP A 182 -8.93 -15.10 -10.65
N VAL A 183 -7.66 -14.85 -10.95
CA VAL A 183 -7.19 -14.43 -12.26
C VAL A 183 -6.78 -15.66 -13.05
N ASN A 184 -7.06 -15.62 -14.35
CA ASN A 184 -6.80 -16.67 -15.32
C ASN A 184 -7.51 -18.01 -15.03
N ALA A 185 -8.62 -18.01 -14.29
CA ALA A 185 -9.22 -19.22 -13.74
C ALA A 185 -9.99 -20.06 -14.78
N PHE A 186 -10.62 -19.39 -15.75
CA PHE A 186 -11.54 -20.02 -16.69
C PHE A 186 -11.25 -19.63 -18.13
N THR A 187 -11.56 -20.53 -19.06
CA THR A 187 -11.54 -20.29 -20.51
C THR A 187 -12.79 -20.90 -21.13
N ASP A 188 -13.25 -20.33 -22.23
CA ASP A 188 -14.31 -20.95 -23.05
C ASP A 188 -13.75 -22.06 -23.94
N GLY A 189 -12.42 -22.18 -24.10
CA GLY A 189 -11.79 -23.26 -24.85
C GLY A 189 -12.16 -23.33 -26.34
N HIS A 190 -12.85 -22.30 -26.87
CA HIS A 190 -13.28 -22.28 -28.27
C HIS A 190 -12.15 -21.86 -29.22
N SER A 191 -11.05 -21.29 -28.71
CA SER A 191 -9.83 -21.02 -29.46
C SER A 191 -8.59 -20.99 -28.58
N ALA A 192 -7.41 -21.22 -29.17
CA ALA A 192 -6.12 -21.03 -28.49
C ALA A 192 -5.87 -19.57 -28.06
N ALA A 193 -6.67 -18.62 -28.55
CA ALA A 193 -6.59 -17.20 -28.26
C ALA A 193 -7.61 -16.74 -27.20
N SER A 194 -8.48 -17.62 -26.68
CA SER A 194 -9.47 -17.26 -25.67
C SER A 194 -8.75 -16.94 -24.36
N PRO A 195 -8.56 -15.66 -24.01
CA PRO A 195 -7.71 -15.30 -22.91
C PRO A 195 -8.37 -15.77 -21.60
N PRO A 196 -7.57 -16.18 -20.62
CA PRO A 196 -8.11 -16.73 -19.39
C PRO A 196 -8.76 -15.60 -18.57
N ARG A 197 -9.91 -15.92 -17.97
CA ARG A 197 -10.87 -14.96 -17.40
C ARG A 197 -10.53 -14.60 -15.96
N THR A 198 -11.01 -13.44 -15.52
CA THR A 198 -10.96 -13.02 -14.11
C THR A 198 -12.31 -13.21 -13.45
N VAL A 199 -12.33 -13.80 -12.27
CA VAL A 199 -13.56 -14.01 -11.49
C VAL A 199 -13.40 -13.39 -10.11
N ILE A 200 -14.39 -12.62 -9.66
CA ILE A 200 -14.39 -12.06 -8.31
C ILE A 200 -15.22 -12.95 -7.40
N LEU A 201 -14.58 -13.46 -6.36
CA LEU A 201 -15.21 -14.20 -5.28
C LEU A 201 -15.44 -13.26 -4.09
N SER A 202 -16.66 -13.25 -3.57
CA SER A 202 -17.06 -12.53 -2.36
C SER A 202 -16.23 -12.99 -1.17
N GLY A 203 -15.68 -12.05 -0.39
CA GLY A 203 -14.97 -12.36 0.84
C GLY A 203 -15.89 -12.93 1.93
N THR A 204 -17.20 -12.74 1.81
CA THR A 204 -18.19 -13.13 2.82
C THR A 204 -18.54 -14.62 2.73
N ASP A 205 -18.85 -15.11 1.53
CA ASP A 205 -19.44 -16.43 1.27
C ASP A 205 -18.79 -17.17 0.09
N LEU A 206 -17.70 -16.62 -0.47
CA LEU A 206 -16.96 -17.16 -1.61
C LEU A 206 -17.82 -17.32 -2.88
N SER A 207 -19.02 -16.71 -2.93
CA SER A 207 -19.83 -16.68 -4.13
C SER A 207 -19.19 -15.81 -5.20
N MET A 208 -19.40 -16.20 -6.45
CA MET A 208 -19.01 -15.37 -7.57
C MET A 208 -19.88 -14.12 -7.60
N MET A 209 -19.25 -12.95 -7.50
CA MET A 209 -19.94 -11.67 -7.60
C MET A 209 -20.13 -11.28 -9.07
N TRP A 210 -19.04 -11.39 -9.85
CA TRP A 210 -19.01 -11.11 -11.28
C TRP A 210 -17.75 -11.72 -11.90
N ASN A 211 -17.68 -11.70 -13.23
CA ASN A 211 -16.50 -12.12 -13.99
C ASN A 211 -16.23 -11.19 -15.18
N ASP A 212 -15.00 -11.22 -15.67
CA ASP A 212 -14.55 -10.50 -16.86
C ASP A 212 -13.97 -11.49 -17.88
N PRO A 213 -14.30 -11.38 -19.18
CA PRO A 213 -13.67 -12.18 -20.22
C PRO A 213 -12.16 -11.94 -20.38
N GLN A 214 -11.61 -10.86 -19.82
CA GLN A 214 -10.19 -10.53 -19.89
C GLN A 214 -9.45 -10.85 -18.57
N PRO A 215 -8.16 -11.19 -18.65
CA PRO A 215 -7.30 -11.25 -17.47
C PRO A 215 -7.09 -9.84 -16.92
N GLY A 216 -7.30 -9.66 -15.63
CA GLY A 216 -7.18 -8.39 -14.94
C GLY A 216 -5.85 -8.25 -14.22
N ARG A 217 -5.32 -7.02 -14.17
CA ARG A 217 -4.36 -6.62 -13.14
C ARG A 217 -5.15 -6.14 -11.92
N VAL A 218 -4.78 -6.62 -10.75
CA VAL A 218 -5.62 -6.48 -9.54
C VAL A 218 -4.83 -5.80 -8.44
N TRP A 219 -5.43 -4.77 -7.86
CA TRP A 219 -5.04 -4.14 -6.61
C TRP A 219 -6.21 -4.18 -5.63
N GLN A 220 -6.04 -3.58 -4.45
CA GLN A 220 -7.02 -3.65 -3.38
C GLN A 220 -8.36 -3.03 -3.81
N ASP A 221 -8.32 -1.82 -4.36
CA ASP A 221 -9.48 -0.98 -4.59
C ASP A 221 -9.80 -0.78 -6.08
N VAL A 222 -8.99 -1.36 -6.96
CA VAL A 222 -9.15 -1.28 -8.42
C VAL A 222 -8.65 -2.51 -9.16
N LEU A 223 -9.31 -2.82 -10.27
CA LEU A 223 -8.89 -3.78 -11.28
C LEU A 223 -8.71 -3.05 -12.61
N SER A 224 -7.71 -3.46 -13.39
CA SER A 224 -7.50 -2.98 -14.76
C SER A 224 -7.64 -4.13 -15.74
N PHE A 225 -8.43 -3.90 -16.79
CA PHE A 225 -8.60 -4.81 -17.91
C PHE A 225 -8.16 -4.13 -19.21
N GLN A 226 -7.47 -4.86 -20.08
CA GLN A 226 -7.18 -4.38 -21.42
C GLN A 226 -8.50 -4.20 -22.17
N ARG A 227 -8.85 -2.97 -22.53
CA ARG A 227 -10.07 -2.64 -23.27
C ARG A 227 -9.83 -1.50 -24.22
N ASN A 228 -10.41 -1.61 -25.40
CA ASN A 228 -10.36 -0.57 -26.38
C ASN A 228 -11.67 -0.55 -27.17
N THR A 229 -12.24 0.64 -27.36
CA THR A 229 -13.45 0.85 -28.17
C THR A 229 -13.15 1.31 -29.59
N ASP A 230 -11.91 1.66 -29.89
CA ASP A 230 -11.45 2.03 -31.22
C ASP A 230 -10.76 0.83 -31.91
N ALA A 231 -11.40 0.29 -32.95
CA ALA A 231 -10.87 -0.85 -33.70
C ALA A 231 -9.48 -0.59 -34.34
N ALA A 232 -9.06 0.67 -34.48
CA ALA A 232 -7.75 1.04 -35.02
C ALA A 232 -6.63 1.03 -33.96
N LYS A 233 -6.96 0.93 -32.67
CA LYS A 233 -5.98 0.91 -31.58
C LYS A 233 -5.82 -0.52 -31.02
N ALA A 234 -4.67 -0.80 -30.45
CA ALA A 234 -4.42 -2.03 -29.68
C ALA A 234 -4.22 -1.75 -28.18
N SER A 235 -3.99 -0.48 -27.84
CA SER A 235 -3.87 0.04 -26.48
C SER A 235 -5.24 0.38 -25.90
N GLY A 236 -5.27 0.60 -24.58
CA GLY A 236 -6.45 1.01 -23.84
C GLY A 236 -6.70 0.14 -22.63
N ALA A 237 -7.30 0.75 -21.61
CA ALA A 237 -7.68 0.03 -20.40
C ALA A 237 -9.01 0.55 -19.85
N GLU A 238 -9.72 -0.34 -19.17
CA GLU A 238 -10.84 -0.01 -18.31
C GLU A 238 -10.46 -0.32 -16.86
N LEU A 239 -10.71 0.64 -15.98
CA LEU A 239 -10.62 0.49 -14.53
C LEU A 239 -12.00 0.13 -13.99
N ARG A 240 -12.03 -0.88 -13.10
CA ARG A 240 -13.23 -1.28 -12.36
C ARG A 240 -12.97 -1.32 -10.87
N ARG A 241 -14.00 -1.04 -10.09
CA ARG A 241 -14.02 -1.37 -8.66
C ARG A 241 -14.15 -2.88 -8.45
N PRO A 242 -13.75 -3.42 -7.28
CA PRO A 242 -14.01 -4.81 -6.90
C PRO A 242 -15.50 -5.20 -6.95
N SER A 243 -16.42 -4.24 -6.87
CA SER A 243 -17.87 -4.44 -7.07
C SER A 243 -18.28 -4.74 -8.51
N GLY A 244 -17.39 -4.50 -9.49
CA GLY A 244 -17.67 -4.63 -10.93
C GLY A 244 -18.06 -3.31 -11.61
N GLU A 245 -18.22 -2.22 -10.84
CA GLU A 245 -18.48 -0.88 -11.38
C GLU A 245 -17.29 -0.40 -12.24
N ALA A 246 -17.53 -0.10 -13.52
CA ALA A 246 -16.57 0.59 -14.37
C ALA A 246 -16.48 2.07 -13.97
N ILE A 247 -15.27 2.55 -13.70
CA ILE A 247 -15.03 3.90 -13.16
C ILE A 247 -14.24 4.79 -14.10
N TYR A 248 -13.44 4.21 -14.99
CA TYR A 248 -12.65 4.96 -15.96
C TYR A 248 -12.30 4.06 -17.14
N GLN A 249 -12.33 4.59 -18.35
CA GLN A 249 -11.88 3.89 -19.54
C GLN A 249 -11.29 4.90 -20.52
N ASP A 250 -10.15 4.57 -21.10
CA ASP A 250 -9.50 5.38 -22.12
C ASP A 250 -8.67 4.48 -23.05
N ASN A 251 -8.79 4.72 -24.35
CA ASN A 251 -8.14 3.95 -25.43
C ASN A 251 -6.66 4.32 -25.60
N ASP A 252 -6.24 5.44 -25.02
CA ASP A 252 -4.86 5.94 -25.04
C ASP A 252 -4.06 5.54 -23.79
N ILE A 253 -4.66 4.74 -22.89
CA ILE A 253 -3.91 4.11 -21.80
C ILE A 253 -2.95 3.07 -22.39
N TRP A 254 -1.66 3.32 -22.17
CA TRP A 254 -0.60 2.38 -22.52
C TRP A 254 -0.48 1.30 -21.44
N THR A 255 -0.36 1.71 -20.17
CA THR A 255 -0.32 0.81 -19.02
C THR A 255 -1.01 1.44 -17.81
N VAL A 256 -1.64 0.58 -17.00
CA VAL A 256 -2.01 0.93 -15.62
C VAL A 256 -0.90 0.40 -14.72
N ASP A 257 -0.16 1.30 -14.07
CA ASP A 257 1.13 0.97 -13.47
C ASP A 257 1.00 0.46 -12.03
N GLY A 258 0.03 0.97 -11.28
CA GLY A 258 -0.13 0.65 -9.86
C GLY A 258 -1.27 1.41 -9.19
N GLU A 259 -1.73 0.88 -8.06
CA GLU A 259 -2.48 1.61 -7.05
C GLU A 259 -1.50 2.21 -6.03
N LEU A 260 -1.70 3.48 -5.68
CA LEU A 260 -1.02 4.16 -4.59
C LEU A 260 -2.05 4.40 -3.48
N SER A 261 -1.75 4.00 -2.26
CA SER A 261 -2.65 4.23 -1.12
C SER A 261 -1.88 4.64 0.13
N ASP A 262 -2.41 5.63 0.84
CA ASP A 262 -2.00 6.00 2.20
C ASP A 262 -3.22 6.48 2.97
N GLY A 263 -3.63 5.70 3.97
CA GLY A 263 -4.84 5.97 4.75
C GLY A 263 -6.09 6.03 3.85
N PRO A 264 -6.85 7.14 3.86
CA PRO A 264 -8.06 7.28 3.06
C PRO A 264 -7.79 7.60 1.58
N ASP A 265 -6.60 8.06 1.23
CA ASP A 265 -6.28 8.49 -0.12
C ASP A 265 -5.85 7.29 -0.97
N ALA A 266 -6.46 7.15 -2.14
CA ALA A 266 -6.15 6.06 -3.07
C ALA A 266 -6.19 6.55 -4.53
N LEU A 267 -5.06 6.40 -5.22
CA LEU A 267 -4.87 6.83 -6.60
C LEU A 267 -4.46 5.66 -7.49
N VAL A 268 -4.79 5.73 -8.77
CA VAL A 268 -4.28 4.83 -9.79
C VAL A 268 -3.30 5.57 -10.67
N LYS A 269 -2.07 5.06 -10.75
CA LYS A 269 -1.04 5.58 -11.65
C LYS A 269 -1.22 4.97 -13.04
N ILE A 270 -1.29 5.82 -14.05
CA ILE A 270 -1.57 5.44 -15.44
C ILE A 270 -0.50 6.04 -16.33
N THR A 271 0.09 5.24 -17.22
CA THR A 271 0.89 5.74 -18.34
C THR A 271 -0.02 5.87 -19.56
N HIS A 272 -0.08 7.08 -20.10
CA HIS A 272 -0.90 7.49 -21.23
C HIS A 272 -0.02 7.76 -22.45
N TRP A 273 -0.45 7.34 -23.64
CA TRP A 273 0.21 7.59 -24.91
C TRP A 273 -0.73 8.36 -25.83
N ASP A 274 -0.46 9.63 -26.07
CA ASP A 274 -1.12 10.40 -27.13
C ASP A 274 -0.47 10.05 -28.47
N SER A 275 -1.22 9.40 -29.38
CA SER A 275 -0.68 8.94 -30.67
C SER A 275 -0.51 10.04 -31.73
N TYR A 276 -0.96 11.26 -31.47
CA TYR A 276 -0.93 12.36 -32.43
C TYR A 276 0.48 12.93 -32.61
N ASN A 277 0.85 13.31 -33.82
CA ASN A 277 2.22 13.63 -34.23
C ASN A 277 2.71 15.00 -33.70
N PRO A 278 3.78 15.07 -32.86
CA PRO A 278 4.62 13.96 -32.41
C PRO A 278 4.02 13.21 -31.21
N PRO A 279 4.12 11.87 -31.15
CA PRO A 279 3.53 11.09 -30.06
C PRO A 279 4.12 11.51 -28.72
N VAL A 280 3.26 11.62 -27.70
CA VAL A 280 3.65 12.05 -26.36
C VAL A 280 3.27 10.99 -25.35
N VAL A 281 4.23 10.61 -24.50
CA VAL A 281 3.97 9.76 -23.33
C VAL A 281 3.84 10.65 -22.11
N SER A 282 2.81 10.40 -21.31
CA SER A 282 2.58 11.09 -20.04
C SER A 282 2.14 10.13 -18.94
N THR A 283 2.29 10.57 -17.69
CA THR A 283 1.79 9.88 -16.50
C THR A 283 0.62 10.67 -15.94
N MET A 284 -0.45 9.97 -15.61
CA MET A 284 -1.70 10.51 -15.05
C MET A 284 -2.02 9.78 -13.75
N PHE A 285 -2.79 10.43 -12.88
CA PHE A 285 -3.23 9.87 -11.62
C PHE A 285 -4.75 9.97 -11.51
N TYR A 286 -5.44 8.84 -11.41
CA TYR A 286 -6.88 8.77 -11.25
C TYR A 286 -7.21 8.61 -9.77
N ASP A 287 -7.96 9.55 -9.19
CA ASP A 287 -8.44 9.48 -7.82
C ASP A 287 -9.64 8.54 -7.73
N LEU A 288 -9.49 7.47 -6.95
CA LEU A 288 -10.53 6.47 -6.77
C LEU A 288 -11.73 7.05 -6.01
N ASN A 289 -11.51 7.91 -5.03
CA ASN A 289 -12.57 8.49 -4.21
C ASN A 289 -13.34 9.58 -4.96
N ALA A 290 -12.61 10.50 -5.59
CA ALA A 290 -13.20 11.58 -6.38
C ALA A 290 -13.69 11.13 -7.76
N LYS A 291 -13.33 9.92 -8.19
CA LYS A 291 -13.63 9.35 -9.52
C LYS A 291 -13.24 10.27 -10.67
N SER A 292 -12.08 10.92 -10.55
CA SER A 292 -11.60 11.88 -11.54
C SER A 292 -10.08 11.91 -11.60
N LEU A 293 -9.54 12.42 -12.70
CA LEU A 293 -8.10 12.61 -12.85
C LEU A 293 -7.63 13.78 -12.00
N ILE A 294 -6.53 13.57 -11.28
CA ILE A 294 -5.87 14.62 -10.50
C ILE A 294 -5.27 15.65 -11.45
N LYS A 295 -5.62 16.92 -11.23
CA LYS A 295 -4.92 18.05 -11.85
C LYS A 295 -3.70 18.41 -11.01
N VAL A 296 -2.55 18.42 -11.65
CA VAL A 296 -1.27 18.83 -11.11
C VAL A 296 -0.87 20.15 -11.78
N GLY A 297 -1.10 21.24 -11.07
CA GLY A 297 -1.10 22.59 -11.67
C GLY A 297 -2.24 22.73 -12.68
N ASP A 298 -1.92 23.16 -13.89
CA ASP A 298 -2.90 23.39 -14.96
C ASP A 298 -3.17 22.16 -15.85
N SER A 299 -2.52 21.03 -15.57
CA SER A 299 -2.62 19.81 -16.38
C SER A 299 -2.92 18.58 -15.53
N ASP A 300 -3.63 17.61 -16.09
CA ASP A 300 -3.83 16.26 -15.55
C ASP A 300 -2.70 15.28 -15.96
N ARG A 301 -1.69 15.77 -16.67
CA ARG A 301 -0.61 14.97 -17.26
C ARG A 301 0.75 15.48 -16.78
N ILE A 302 1.58 14.54 -16.35
CA ILE A 302 3.01 14.76 -16.11
C ILE A 302 3.79 14.16 -17.28
N SER A 303 4.74 14.91 -17.84
CA SER A 303 5.53 14.43 -18.98
C SER A 303 6.28 13.14 -18.66
N GLY A 304 6.28 12.19 -19.61
CA GLY A 304 7.01 10.93 -19.53
C GLY A 304 6.22 9.77 -18.92
N GLY A 305 6.68 8.56 -19.22
CA GLY A 305 6.15 7.31 -18.67
C GLY A 305 7.13 6.64 -17.73
N GLY A 306 6.68 5.61 -17.01
CA GLY A 306 7.55 4.85 -16.10
C GLY A 306 8.09 5.65 -14.91
N LEU A 307 7.44 6.76 -14.56
CA LEU A 307 7.83 7.59 -13.42
C LEU A 307 7.68 6.82 -12.11
N SER A 308 8.53 7.08 -11.12
CA SER A 308 8.28 6.58 -9.76
C SER A 308 7.31 7.52 -9.05
N ALA A 309 6.43 6.97 -8.21
CA ALA A 309 5.48 7.79 -7.46
C ALA A 309 5.22 7.19 -6.08
N THR A 310 4.94 8.05 -5.11
CA THR A 310 4.57 7.66 -3.75
C THR A 310 3.49 8.61 -3.27
N LEU A 311 2.44 8.07 -2.66
CA LEU A 311 1.42 8.84 -1.99
C LEU A 311 1.74 8.79 -0.49
N SER A 312 1.86 9.95 0.15
CA SER A 312 1.98 10.00 1.60
C SER A 312 1.34 11.26 2.15
N ASP A 313 0.49 11.13 3.17
CA ASP A 313 -0.15 12.24 3.89
C ASP A 313 -0.93 13.21 2.98
N GLY A 314 -1.67 12.69 2.00
CA GLY A 314 -2.38 13.52 1.04
C GLY A 314 -1.46 14.29 0.07
N LYS A 315 -0.19 13.86 -0.05
CA LYS A 315 0.80 14.45 -0.94
C LYS A 315 1.34 13.40 -1.91
N LEU A 316 1.33 13.74 -3.19
CA LEU A 316 1.79 12.92 -4.28
C LEU A 316 3.22 13.33 -4.66
N PHE A 317 4.17 12.47 -4.32
CA PHE A 317 5.54 12.58 -4.81
C PHE A 317 5.66 11.88 -6.16
N VAL A 318 6.29 12.56 -7.12
CA VAL A 318 6.60 12.02 -8.46
C VAL A 318 8.08 12.24 -8.75
N ASP A 319 8.76 11.18 -9.21
CA ASP A 319 10.17 11.18 -9.56
C ASP A 319 10.36 10.68 -11.00
N ALA A 320 10.91 11.55 -11.84
CA ALA A 320 11.26 11.29 -13.23
C ALA A 320 12.77 11.24 -13.49
N LEU A 321 13.62 11.19 -12.45
CA LEU A 321 15.08 11.16 -12.59
C LEU A 321 15.54 10.03 -13.53
N LYS A 322 14.95 8.84 -13.41
CA LYS A 322 15.27 7.66 -14.23
C LYS A 322 14.47 7.54 -15.53
N SER A 323 13.63 8.53 -15.85
CA SER A 323 12.85 8.52 -17.09
C SER A 323 13.63 9.14 -18.24
N ASP A 324 13.69 8.43 -19.37
CA ASP A 324 14.39 8.87 -20.58
C ASP A 324 13.51 9.74 -21.49
N ASN A 325 12.19 9.75 -21.25
CA ASN A 325 11.21 10.45 -22.09
C ASN A 325 10.43 11.54 -21.34
N SER A 326 10.91 11.95 -20.15
CA SER A 326 10.27 12.96 -19.33
C SER A 326 10.99 14.31 -19.38
N GLN A 327 10.21 15.39 -19.51
CA GLN A 327 10.64 16.76 -19.25
C GLN A 327 10.45 17.18 -17.77
N PHE A 328 9.83 16.33 -16.97
CA PHE A 328 9.67 16.52 -15.54
C PHE A 328 10.96 16.10 -14.81
N GLY A 329 11.30 16.79 -13.72
CA GLY A 329 12.40 16.38 -12.84
C GLY A 329 11.87 15.52 -11.71
N PHE A 330 11.38 16.19 -10.67
CA PHE A 330 10.65 15.58 -9.56
C PHE A 330 9.86 16.66 -8.82
N GLY A 331 8.87 16.25 -8.03
CA GLY A 331 8.10 17.19 -7.22
C GLY A 331 7.16 16.51 -6.24
N VAL A 332 6.64 17.29 -5.30
CA VAL A 332 5.65 16.90 -4.30
C VAL A 332 4.43 17.79 -4.46
N TRP A 333 3.34 17.21 -4.95
CA TRP A 333 2.07 17.87 -5.15
C TRP A 333 1.15 17.61 -3.96
N ASN A 334 0.70 18.66 -3.28
CA ASN A 334 -0.25 18.54 -2.18
C ASN A 334 -1.67 18.48 -2.73
N LEU A 335 -2.36 17.35 -2.53
CA LEU A 335 -3.70 17.11 -3.08
C LEU A 335 -4.76 18.02 -2.45
N HIS A 336 -4.56 18.44 -1.21
CA HIS A 336 -5.49 19.27 -0.46
C HIS A 336 -5.35 20.75 -0.79
N THR A 337 -4.10 21.25 -0.80
CA THR A 337 -3.84 22.67 -1.08
C THR A 337 -3.74 22.97 -2.57
N GLN A 338 -3.63 21.94 -3.41
CA GLN A 338 -3.45 22.05 -4.86
C GLN A 338 -2.25 22.94 -5.22
N HIS A 339 -1.14 22.75 -4.49
CA HIS A 339 0.11 23.45 -4.73
C HIS A 339 1.29 22.48 -4.69
N TRP A 340 2.38 22.88 -5.35
CA TRP A 340 3.66 22.19 -5.26
C TRP A 340 4.37 22.61 -3.96
N ASP A 341 4.53 21.67 -3.04
CA ASP A 341 5.40 21.84 -1.87
C ASP A 341 6.88 21.79 -2.29
N LEU A 342 7.16 21.12 -3.41
CA LEU A 342 8.45 21.10 -4.09
C LEU A 342 8.25 20.84 -5.59
N LEU A 343 8.96 21.56 -6.45
CA LEU A 343 9.02 21.28 -7.87
C LEU A 343 10.43 21.54 -8.40
N LYS A 344 10.99 20.56 -9.10
CA LYS A 344 12.26 20.68 -9.83
C LYS A 344 12.07 20.28 -11.28
N THR A 345 12.54 21.14 -12.18
CA THR A 345 12.59 20.83 -13.61
C THR A 345 13.60 19.72 -13.89
N ARG A 346 13.53 19.09 -15.06
CA ARG A 346 14.52 18.10 -15.49
C ARG A 346 15.95 18.67 -15.46
N ASP A 347 16.11 19.92 -15.87
CA ASP A 347 17.42 20.59 -15.91
C ASP A 347 17.95 20.92 -14.51
N ASP A 348 17.07 21.34 -13.59
CA ASP A 348 17.48 21.55 -12.20
C ASP A 348 17.87 20.24 -11.53
N ALA A 349 17.07 19.19 -11.73
CA ALA A 349 17.32 17.87 -11.17
C ALA A 349 18.67 17.29 -11.62
N LYS A 350 19.04 17.46 -12.90
CA LYS A 350 20.36 17.05 -13.43
C LYS A 350 21.54 17.76 -12.76
N LYS A 351 21.37 19.01 -12.32
CA LYS A 351 22.42 19.78 -11.64
C LYS A 351 22.62 19.36 -10.18
N MET A 352 21.63 18.71 -9.57
CA MET A 352 21.65 18.35 -8.15
C MET A 352 22.44 17.07 -7.83
N SER A 353 23.01 16.37 -8.83
CA SER A 353 23.81 15.14 -8.63
C SER A 353 23.09 14.08 -7.78
N ILE A 354 21.78 13.90 -7.99
CA ILE A 354 20.95 12.96 -7.23
C ILE A 354 21.04 11.56 -7.86
N ALA A 355 21.27 10.54 -7.03
CA ALA A 355 21.25 9.13 -7.43
C ALA A 355 19.90 8.47 -7.12
N LYS A 356 19.27 8.83 -5.99
CA LYS A 356 17.97 8.28 -5.55
C LYS A 356 17.22 9.30 -4.70
N LEU A 357 15.90 9.32 -4.86
CA LEU A 357 14.96 10.02 -4.01
C LEU A 357 13.99 9.04 -3.35
N ALA A 358 13.54 9.39 -2.17
CA ALA A 358 12.41 8.76 -1.52
C ALA A 358 11.65 9.78 -0.67
N TYR A 359 10.34 9.61 -0.56
CA TYR A 359 9.46 10.55 0.10
C TYR A 359 8.55 9.84 1.08
N PHE A 360 8.37 10.44 2.26
CA PHE A 360 7.40 9.98 3.25
C PHE A 360 7.00 11.14 4.17
N GLN A 361 5.68 11.30 4.38
CA GLN A 361 5.09 12.44 5.09
C GLN A 361 5.58 13.76 4.50
N ASP A 362 6.45 14.49 5.18
CA ASP A 362 6.99 15.78 4.71
C ASP A 362 8.50 15.73 4.48
N HIS A 363 9.09 14.53 4.44
CA HIS A 363 10.53 14.37 4.34
C HIS A 363 10.93 13.79 3.00
N LEU A 364 11.82 14.51 2.31
CA LEU A 364 12.51 14.03 1.10
C LEU A 364 13.90 13.52 1.49
N TYR A 365 14.09 12.21 1.34
CA TYR A 365 15.35 11.52 1.56
C TYR A 365 16.14 11.48 0.26
N ILE A 366 17.30 12.09 0.27
CA ILE A 366 18.16 12.26 -0.91
C ILE A 366 19.40 11.38 -0.73
N THR A 367 19.67 10.54 -1.73
CA THR A 367 20.99 9.94 -1.96
C THR A 367 21.62 10.64 -3.15
N ASN A 368 22.76 11.27 -2.94
CA ASN A 368 23.53 11.89 -4.00
C ASN A 368 24.53 10.90 -4.61
N VAL A 369 24.98 11.21 -5.82
CA VAL A 369 26.14 10.57 -6.43
C VAL A 369 27.34 10.69 -5.49
N GLY A 370 28.09 9.60 -5.31
CA GLY A 370 29.20 9.54 -4.37
C GLY A 370 28.81 9.16 -2.93
N ASN A 371 27.59 8.64 -2.71
CA ASN A 371 27.11 8.14 -1.41
C ASN A 371 27.13 9.21 -0.30
N THR A 372 26.71 10.42 -0.63
CA THR A 372 26.36 11.44 0.38
C THR A 372 24.84 11.55 0.47
N TYR A 373 24.34 12.02 1.61
CA TYR A 373 22.93 11.92 1.96
C TYR A 373 22.42 13.26 2.47
N ALA A 374 21.11 13.49 2.34
CA ALA A 374 20.44 14.63 2.95
C ALA A 374 18.97 14.30 3.20
N VAL A 375 18.37 15.00 4.15
CA VAL A 375 16.93 15.00 4.39
C VAL A 375 16.43 16.42 4.34
N LEU A 376 15.46 16.71 3.47
CA LEU A 376 14.74 17.98 3.44
C LEU A 376 13.40 17.80 4.14
N ALA A 377 13.03 18.73 5.03
CA ALA A 377 11.67 18.82 5.56
C ALA A 377 10.90 19.84 4.72
N LEU A 378 9.94 19.38 3.93
CA LEU A 378 9.19 20.20 3.00
C LEU A 378 8.13 21.05 3.73
N PRO A 379 7.85 22.27 3.24
CA PRO A 379 8.36 22.88 2.00
C PRO A 379 9.71 23.63 2.17
N ALA A 380 10.40 23.49 3.32
CA ALA A 380 11.64 24.20 3.55
C ALA A 380 12.75 23.71 2.59
N PRO A 381 13.56 24.63 2.02
CA PRO A 381 14.57 24.27 1.04
C PRO A 381 15.86 23.71 1.67
N ASP A 382 16.10 24.01 2.95
CA ASP A 382 17.35 23.67 3.64
C ASP A 382 17.28 22.26 4.24
N PRO A 383 18.38 21.48 4.16
CA PRO A 383 18.42 20.17 4.81
C PRO A 383 18.28 20.26 6.32
N VAL A 384 17.37 19.45 6.87
CA VAL A 384 17.25 19.24 8.32
C VAL A 384 18.24 18.20 8.83
N ALA A 385 18.79 17.37 7.92
CA ALA A 385 19.88 16.46 8.20
C ALA A 385 20.80 16.29 6.97
N THR A 386 22.10 16.11 7.21
CA THR A 386 23.13 15.84 6.18
C THR A 386 23.50 14.35 6.10
N THR A 387 22.75 13.51 6.79
CA THR A 387 22.87 12.06 6.71
C THR A 387 21.54 11.40 7.07
N TRP A 388 21.34 10.16 6.63
CA TRP A 388 20.27 9.30 7.12
C TRP A 388 20.67 7.82 7.01
N SER A 389 20.16 6.99 7.92
CA SER A 389 20.38 5.53 7.97
C SER A 389 19.10 4.70 8.11
N VAL A 390 18.01 5.40 8.41
CA VAL A 390 16.68 4.86 8.65
C VAL A 390 15.70 5.71 7.86
N ARG A 391 14.79 5.06 7.13
CA ARG A 391 13.81 5.76 6.29
C ARG A 391 12.42 5.10 6.35
N PRO A 392 11.39 5.78 6.86
CA PRO A 392 10.01 5.34 6.72
C PRO A 392 9.57 5.41 5.25
N PHE A 393 8.67 4.52 4.83
CA PHE A 393 8.22 4.49 3.43
C PHE A 393 6.76 4.09 3.21
N ALA A 394 6.07 3.54 4.21
CA ALA A 394 4.66 3.19 4.11
C ALA A 394 4.02 3.11 5.50
N ARG A 395 2.69 3.21 5.56
CA ARG A 395 1.91 3.09 6.81
C ARG A 395 1.04 1.85 6.80
N ILE A 396 0.82 1.32 7.99
CA ILE A 396 -0.02 0.17 8.29
C ILE A 396 -0.71 0.50 9.60
N SER A 397 -2.04 0.66 9.63
CA SER A 397 -2.88 0.97 10.80
C SER A 397 -2.16 1.10 12.18
N GLY A 398 -1.59 2.28 12.49
CA GLY A 398 -0.89 2.58 13.75
C GLY A 398 0.59 2.15 13.82
N TRP A 399 1.17 1.77 12.69
CA TRP A 399 2.54 1.36 12.49
C TRP A 399 3.10 1.96 11.19
N THR A 400 4.39 2.28 11.20
CA THR A 400 5.12 2.74 10.03
C THR A 400 6.16 1.70 9.61
N LEU A 401 6.18 1.37 8.32
CA LEU A 401 7.21 0.54 7.70
C LEU A 401 8.48 1.36 7.48
N VAL A 402 9.59 0.81 7.97
CA VAL A 402 10.88 1.49 8.03
C VAL A 402 11.96 0.64 7.39
N CYS A 403 12.62 1.21 6.39
CA CYS A 403 13.81 0.68 5.75
C CYS A 403 15.05 1.04 6.57
N ARG A 404 15.87 0.06 6.91
CA ARG A 404 17.13 0.26 7.65
C ARG A 404 18.32 -0.17 6.82
N GLY A 405 19.43 0.57 6.94
CA GLY A 405 20.71 0.20 6.36
C GLY A 405 20.78 0.30 4.82
N GLU A 406 19.82 0.98 4.19
CA GLU A 406 19.77 1.20 2.73
C GLU A 406 21.03 1.87 2.18
N ASN A 407 21.70 2.67 3.02
CA ASN A 407 22.93 3.39 2.71
C ASN A 407 24.18 2.49 2.64
N ALA A 408 24.09 1.21 3.02
CA ALA A 408 25.22 0.30 2.91
C ALA A 408 25.54 0.00 1.44
N ALA A 409 26.76 0.33 1.00
CA ALA A 409 27.18 0.17 -0.39
C ALA A 409 26.98 -1.24 -0.95
N ALA A 410 27.09 -2.28 -0.11
CA ALA A 410 26.87 -3.67 -0.49
C ALA A 410 25.42 -4.00 -0.90
N LEU A 411 24.46 -3.14 -0.54
CA LEU A 411 23.03 -3.36 -0.77
C LEU A 411 22.50 -2.61 -1.99
N ASN A 412 23.32 -1.79 -2.67
CA ASN A 412 22.93 -1.06 -3.89
C ASN A 412 21.58 -0.30 -3.77
N GLY A 413 21.25 0.19 -2.58
CA GLY A 413 20.01 0.92 -2.32
C GLY A 413 18.80 0.04 -1.93
N ASP A 414 19.00 -1.25 -1.68
CA ASP A 414 18.02 -2.13 -1.05
C ASP A 414 18.05 -1.99 0.47
N CYS A 415 16.90 -2.16 1.11
CA CYS A 415 16.82 -2.20 2.57
C CYS A 415 17.58 -3.42 3.10
N LYS A 416 18.44 -3.23 4.10
CA LYS A 416 19.05 -4.34 4.84
C LYS A 416 17.97 -5.12 5.57
N ASP A 417 17.16 -4.36 6.31
CA ASP A 417 16.06 -4.84 7.11
C ASP A 417 14.87 -3.90 6.88
N ILE A 418 13.68 -4.49 6.77
CA ILE A 418 12.42 -3.74 6.84
C ILE A 418 11.79 -4.08 8.18
N VAL A 419 11.49 -3.08 9.00
CA VAL A 419 10.82 -3.26 10.30
C VAL A 419 9.56 -2.43 10.36
N MET A 420 8.67 -2.76 11.30
CA MET A 420 7.53 -1.92 11.64
C MET A 420 7.80 -1.24 12.98
N VAL A 421 7.58 0.08 13.03
CA VAL A 421 7.68 0.90 14.24
C VAL A 421 6.30 1.40 14.59
N GLN A 422 5.89 1.24 15.86
CA GLN A 422 4.59 1.71 16.29
C GLN A 422 4.54 3.24 16.26
N ASP A 423 3.45 3.78 15.72
CA ASP A 423 3.23 5.22 15.67
C ASP A 423 2.97 5.76 17.09
N GLN A 424 3.39 6.99 17.34
CA GLN A 424 3.06 7.76 18.55
C GLN A 424 2.15 8.92 18.14
N ASP A 425 1.01 9.07 18.81
CA ASP A 425 0.00 10.07 18.48
C ASP A 425 -0.45 10.05 17.00
N GLY A 426 -0.42 8.86 16.38
CA GLY A 426 -0.79 8.66 14.97
C GLY A 426 0.32 8.97 13.95
N HIS A 427 1.53 9.27 14.40
CA HIS A 427 2.66 9.60 13.54
C HIS A 427 3.90 8.75 13.84
N PHE A 428 4.73 8.56 12.82
CA PHE A 428 6.05 7.96 13.01
C PHE A 428 6.88 8.82 13.98
N PRO A 429 7.37 8.27 15.10
CA PRO A 429 8.04 9.04 16.16
C PRO A 429 9.48 9.47 15.82
N GLY A 430 10.02 9.04 14.67
CA GLY A 430 11.42 9.28 14.31
C GLY A 430 12.41 8.30 14.95
N PRO A 431 13.74 8.57 14.85
CA PRO A 431 14.32 9.72 14.18
C PRO A 431 14.13 9.66 12.66
N TRP A 432 14.19 10.84 12.03
CA TRP A 432 14.15 11.04 10.58
C TRP A 432 15.55 10.94 9.93
N PHE A 433 16.57 10.52 10.70
CA PHE A 433 18.00 10.53 10.34
C PHE A 433 18.72 9.29 10.87
#